data_AF-A0A2E5A9W5-F1
#
_entry.id   AF-A0A2E5A9W5-F1
#
_cell.length_a   1.000
_cell.length_b   1.000
_cell.length_c   1.000
_cell.angle_alpha   90.00
_cell.angle_beta   90.00
_cell.angle_gamma   90.00
#
_symmetry.space_group_name_H-M   'P 1'
#
loop_
_entity.id
_entity.type
_entity.pdbx_description
1 polymer ?
#
loop_
_entity_poly.entity_id
_entity_poly.type
_entity_poly.pdbx_seq_one_letter_code
_entity_poly.pdbx_strand_id
1 'polypeptide(L)'
;MDVGAPSNFERLDALPDDAARLSVELVEDRAIRARIKADYARSGYVWCPHSAVGAEALARMREFDLHARPWVIAATAHPYKFADIVEPLIGRTIDPSPALAGVLDRSTRFEPCAADLDALKTQLNALNETA
;
A
#
# COMPACT_ATOMS: atom_id res chain seq x y z
N MET A 1 3.20 -4.56 -2.80
CA MET A 1 2.09 -3.94 -3.56
C MET A 1 1.89 -4.83 -4.76
N ASP A 2 1.08 -5.87 -4.60
CA ASP A 2 1.29 -7.09 -5.39
C ASP A 2 0.39 -7.05 -6.63
N VAL A 3 0.83 -6.27 -7.63
CA VAL A 3 0.14 -6.07 -8.90
C VAL A 3 1.06 -6.54 -10.02
N GLY A 4 0.71 -7.67 -10.65
CA GLY A 4 1.51 -8.23 -11.75
C GLY A 4 1.34 -7.50 -13.09
N ALA A 5 0.16 -6.94 -13.35
CA ALA A 5 -0.15 -6.21 -14.58
C ALA A 5 -0.89 -4.89 -14.24
N PRO A 6 -0.17 -3.77 -14.04
CA PRO A 6 -0.77 -2.51 -13.62
C PRO A 6 -1.57 -1.86 -14.77
N SER A 7 -2.91 -1.93 -14.69
CA SER A 7 -3.81 -1.47 -15.76
C SER A 7 -3.77 0.04 -16.06
N ASN A 8 -3.16 0.86 -15.20
CA ASN A 8 -3.00 2.29 -15.42
C ASN A 8 -1.69 2.65 -16.15
N PHE A 9 -0.83 1.67 -16.49
CA PHE A 9 0.45 1.95 -17.14
C PHE A 9 0.26 2.58 -18.53
N GLU A 10 -0.72 2.13 -19.31
CA GLU A 10 -1.08 2.73 -20.61
C GLU A 10 -1.48 4.20 -20.48
N ARG A 11 -2.10 4.57 -19.36
CA ARG A 11 -2.47 5.98 -19.09
C ARG A 11 -1.28 6.83 -18.71
N LEU A 12 -0.27 6.24 -18.06
CA LEU A 12 0.99 6.91 -17.74
C LEU A 12 1.80 7.17 -19.01
N ASP A 13 1.85 6.19 -19.92
CA ASP A 13 2.54 6.29 -21.22
C ASP A 13 1.90 7.34 -22.15
N ALA A 14 0.58 7.52 -22.05
CA ALA A 14 -0.15 8.53 -22.82
C ALA A 14 -0.01 9.97 -22.30
N LEU A 15 0.76 10.22 -21.22
CA LEU A 15 0.99 11.57 -20.70
C LEU A 15 1.96 12.35 -21.62
N PRO A 16 1.83 13.69 -21.72
CA PRO A 16 2.78 14.52 -22.47
C PRO A 16 4.23 14.40 -21.94
N ASP A 17 5.23 14.47 -22.83
CA ASP A 17 6.66 14.28 -22.53
C ASP A 17 7.21 15.25 -21.46
N ASP A 18 6.66 16.47 -21.38
CA ASP A 18 7.06 17.49 -20.41
C ASP A 18 6.48 17.25 -19.01
N ALA A 19 5.49 16.36 -18.87
CA ALA A 19 4.83 16.04 -17.61
C ALA A 19 5.56 14.96 -16.77
N ALA A 20 6.51 14.21 -17.35
CA ALA A 20 6.97 12.96 -16.76
C ALA A 20 8.51 12.81 -16.68
N ARG A 21 9.15 13.50 -15.73
CA ARG A 21 10.45 13.01 -15.21
C ARG A 21 10.19 11.89 -14.21
N LEU A 22 9.98 10.68 -14.72
CA LEU A 22 9.72 9.49 -13.91
C LEU A 22 11.02 8.81 -13.52
N SER A 23 11.07 8.38 -12.26
CA SER A 23 12.09 7.45 -11.77
C SER A 23 11.37 6.32 -11.06
N VAL A 24 11.92 5.11 -11.17
CA VAL A 24 11.33 3.90 -10.61
C VAL A 24 12.33 3.30 -9.64
N GLU A 25 11.85 2.99 -8.44
CA GLU A 25 12.63 2.35 -7.39
C GLU A 25 11.95 1.04 -6.99
N LEU A 26 12.73 -0.04 -6.95
CA LEU A 26 12.31 -1.32 -6.41
C LEU A 26 12.76 -1.42 -4.94
N VAL A 27 11.79 -1.65 -4.06
CA VAL A 27 12.04 -1.79 -2.63
C VAL A 27 11.51 -3.13 -2.15
N GLU A 28 12.44 -4.00 -1.78
CA GLU A 28 12.18 -5.34 -1.24
C GLU A 28 11.71 -5.30 0.22
N ASP A 29 10.96 -6.32 0.63
CA ASP A 29 10.43 -6.49 2.00
C ASP A 29 11.46 -6.29 3.10
N ARG A 30 12.68 -6.79 2.90
CA ARG A 30 13.82 -6.58 3.80
C ARG A 30 14.03 -5.09 4.09
N ALA A 31 14.07 -4.28 3.04
CA ALA A 31 14.32 -2.84 3.13
C ALA A 31 13.10 -2.12 3.71
N ILE A 32 11.88 -2.54 3.36
CA ILE A 32 10.63 -2.03 3.95
C ILE A 32 10.66 -2.18 5.48
N ARG A 33 10.96 -3.39 5.98
CA ARG A 33 11.01 -3.67 7.42
C ARG A 33 12.10 -2.86 8.12
N ALA A 34 13.28 -2.75 7.51
CA ALA A 34 14.39 -1.95 8.04
C ALA A 34 14.02 -0.46 8.13
N ARG A 35 13.36 0.08 7.09
CA ARG A 35 12.86 1.46 7.04
C ARG A 35 11.87 1.74 8.16
N ILE A 36 10.86 0.89 8.33
CA ILE A 36 9.86 1.04 9.40
C ILE A 36 10.55 1.13 10.77
N LYS A 37 11.46 0.19 11.05
CA LYS A 37 12.20 0.15 12.32
C LYS A 37 13.07 1.39 12.53
N ALA A 38 13.82 1.80 11.51
CA ALA A 38 14.76 2.92 11.61
C ALA A 38 14.04 4.26 11.80
N ASP A 39 12.94 4.49 11.10
CA ASP A 39 12.18 5.74 11.22
C ASP A 39 11.41 5.78 12.54
N TYR A 40 10.82 4.66 12.98
CA TYR A 40 10.18 4.58 14.29
C TYR A 40 11.17 4.87 15.43
N ALA A 41 12.36 4.25 15.40
CA ALA A 41 13.39 4.49 16.41
C ALA A 41 13.88 5.94 16.42
N ARG A 42 13.90 6.61 15.26
CA ARG A 42 14.41 7.98 15.12
C ARG A 42 13.39 9.05 15.51
N SER A 43 12.12 8.89 15.15
CA SER A 43 11.11 9.95 15.30
C SER A 43 9.80 9.50 15.95
N GLY A 44 9.63 8.20 16.21
CA GLY A 44 8.36 7.62 16.66
C GLY A 44 7.29 7.53 15.56
N TYR A 45 7.60 7.95 14.33
CA TYR A 45 6.65 7.84 13.21
C TYR A 45 6.51 6.39 12.76
N VAL A 46 5.28 5.93 12.53
CA VAL A 46 4.96 4.56 12.15
C VAL A 46 4.41 4.52 10.72
N TRP A 47 5.19 3.91 9.82
CA TRP A 47 4.75 3.66 8.44
C TRP A 47 3.92 2.38 8.33
N CYS A 48 2.95 2.36 7.42
CA CYS A 48 2.51 1.09 6.84
C CYS A 48 3.54 0.60 5.81
N PRO A 49 3.56 -0.71 5.46
CA PRO A 49 4.51 -1.26 4.49
C PRO A 49 4.53 -0.50 3.15
N HIS A 50 3.36 -0.08 2.66
CA HIS A 50 3.23 0.65 1.40
C HIS A 50 3.89 2.03 1.43
N SER A 51 3.68 2.79 2.50
CA SER A 51 4.26 4.12 2.64
C SER A 51 5.77 4.06 2.93
N ALA A 52 6.22 3.00 3.62
CA ALA A 52 7.64 2.74 3.86
C ALA A 52 8.42 2.49 2.56
N VAL A 53 7.79 1.98 1.48
CA VAL A 53 8.41 1.93 0.15
C VAL A 53 8.84 3.32 -0.32
N GLY A 54 7.94 4.31 -0.21
CA GLY A 54 8.25 5.70 -0.60
C GLY A 54 9.30 6.34 0.32
N ALA A 55 9.23 6.08 1.63
CA ALA A 55 10.23 6.56 2.58
C ALA A 55 11.63 5.96 2.34
N GLU A 56 11.69 4.69 1.95
CA GLU A 56 12.94 4.03 1.60
C GLU A 56 13.51 4.53 0.28
N ALA A 57 12.67 4.72 -0.74
CA ALA A 57 13.09 5.34 -2.00
C ALA A 57 13.68 6.75 -1.76
N LEU A 58 13.01 7.58 -0.95
CA LEU A 58 13.52 8.90 -0.58
C LEU A 58 14.88 8.79 0.11
N ALA A 59 15.05 7.88 1.06
CA ALA A 59 16.30 7.76 1.79
C ALA A 59 17.49 7.19 0.99
N ARG A 60 17.24 6.57 -0.18
CA ARG A 60 18.28 6.14 -1.12
C ARG A 60 18.78 7.28 -2.01
N MET A 61 18.06 8.39 -2.07
CA MET A 61 18.46 9.54 -2.87
C MET A 61 19.76 10.15 -2.35
N ARG A 62 20.57 10.69 -3.27
CA ARG A 62 21.79 11.41 -2.89
C ARG A 62 21.43 12.67 -2.11
N GLU A 63 22.28 13.03 -1.15
CA GLU A 63 22.07 14.19 -0.28
C GLU A 63 21.82 15.49 -1.08
N PHE A 64 22.54 15.69 -2.19
CA PHE A 64 22.32 16.83 -3.07
C PHE A 64 20.88 16.87 -3.64
N ASP A 65 20.37 15.73 -4.12
CA ASP A 65 19.04 15.63 -4.74
C ASP A 65 17.93 15.79 -3.69
N LEU A 66 18.17 15.31 -2.46
CA LEU A 66 17.28 15.48 -1.31
C LEU A 66 17.06 16.95 -0.92
N HIS A 67 18.12 17.75 -0.94
CA HIS A 67 18.07 19.15 -0.52
C HIS A 67 17.74 20.12 -1.67
N ALA A 68 17.71 19.65 -2.92
CA ALA A 68 17.40 20.48 -4.08
C ALA A 68 15.95 20.98 -4.12
N ARG A 69 15.02 20.30 -3.44
CA ARG A 69 13.59 20.66 -3.35
C ARG A 69 12.89 19.92 -2.19
N PRO A 70 11.71 20.39 -1.73
CA PRO A 70 10.85 19.63 -0.84
C PRO A 70 10.36 18.33 -1.49
N TRP A 71 10.18 17.30 -0.66
CA TRP A 71 9.66 15.99 -1.08
C TRP A 71 8.37 15.68 -0.32
N VAL A 72 7.41 15.06 -1.03
CA VAL A 72 6.14 14.58 -0.45
C VAL A 72 6.00 13.11 -0.77
N ILE A 73 5.71 12.31 0.25
CA ILE A 73 5.40 10.88 0.11
C ILE A 73 3.90 10.71 0.35
N ALA A 74 3.21 10.05 -0.58
CA ALA A 74 1.82 9.68 -0.38
C ALA A 74 1.73 8.54 0.67
N ALA A 75 1.22 8.84 1.86
CA ALA A 75 0.95 7.85 2.88
C ALA A 75 -0.37 7.12 2.58
N THR A 76 -0.30 6.09 1.74
CA THR A 76 -1.46 5.45 1.09
C THR A 76 -2.34 4.61 2.01
N ALA A 77 -1.88 4.23 3.21
CA ALA A 77 -2.70 3.48 4.16
C ALA A 77 -2.27 3.72 5.61
N HIS A 78 -3.23 3.56 6.53
CA HIS A 78 -2.98 3.57 7.97
C HIS A 78 -2.23 2.28 8.40
N PRO A 79 -1.21 2.35 9.28
CA PRO A 79 -0.40 1.19 9.69
C PRO A 79 -1.21 0.08 10.37
N TYR A 80 -2.29 0.41 11.06
CA TYR A 80 -3.19 -0.58 11.68
C TYR A 80 -3.69 -1.65 10.70
N LYS A 81 -3.88 -1.31 9.42
CA LYS A 81 -4.29 -2.28 8.39
C LYS A 81 -3.28 -3.42 8.17
N PHE A 82 -2.08 -3.30 8.73
CA PHE A 82 -0.96 -4.23 8.62
C PHE A 82 -0.29 -4.42 9.99
N ALA A 83 -1.08 -4.38 11.07
CA ALA A 83 -0.58 -4.43 12.45
C ALA A 83 0.27 -5.69 12.71
N ASP A 84 -0.14 -6.84 12.16
CA ASP A 84 0.59 -8.11 12.21
C ASP A 84 2.03 -8.03 11.67
N ILE A 85 2.27 -7.18 10.67
CA ILE A 85 3.59 -6.93 10.10
C ILE A 85 4.33 -5.83 10.88
N VAL A 86 3.63 -4.77 11.28
CA VAL A 86 4.24 -3.54 11.80
C VAL A 86 4.54 -3.62 13.29
N GLU A 87 3.61 -4.11 14.12
CA GLU A 87 3.74 -4.15 15.58
C GLU A 87 5.01 -4.89 16.06
N PRO A 88 5.39 -6.06 15.48
CA PRO A 88 6.64 -6.73 15.85
C PRO A 88 7.90 -5.91 15.55
N LEU A 89 7.85 -5.01 14.55
CA LEU A 89 9.00 -4.19 14.16
C LEU A 89 9.21 -3.00 15.09
N ILE A 90 8.12 -2.49 15.68
CA ILE A 90 8.11 -1.31 16.54
C ILE A 90 7.97 -1.65 18.02
N GLY A 91 7.64 -2.90 18.37
CA GLY A 91 7.54 -3.37 19.76
C GLY A 91 6.35 -2.80 20.54
N ARG A 92 5.31 -2.34 19.86
CA ARG A 92 4.08 -1.83 20.49
C ARG A 92 2.85 -2.15 19.64
N THR A 93 1.70 -2.14 20.28
CA THR A 93 0.41 -2.22 19.59
C THR A 93 0.06 -0.89 18.93
N ILE A 94 -0.67 -1.00 17.81
CA ILE A 94 -1.26 0.12 17.08
C ILE A 94 -2.77 0.05 17.33
N ASP A 95 -3.36 1.15 17.76
CA ASP A 95 -4.80 1.22 17.94
C ASP A 95 -5.51 1.43 16.59
N PRO A 96 -6.68 0.79 16.36
CA PRO A 96 -7.50 1.10 15.20
C PRO A 96 -8.03 2.52 15.29
N SER A 97 -8.22 3.17 14.14
CA SER A 97 -9.08 4.35 14.09
C SER A 97 -10.52 3.98 14.45
N PRO A 98 -11.35 4.93 14.94
CA PRO A 98 -12.76 4.64 15.26
C PRO A 98 -13.54 3.99 14.10
N ALA A 99 -13.26 4.41 12.86
CA ALA A 99 -13.87 3.84 11.67
C ALA A 99 -13.46 2.38 11.42
N LEU A 100 -12.18 2.05 11.65
CA LEU A 100 -11.70 0.67 11.54
C LEU A 100 -12.25 -0.17 12.69
N ALA A 101 -12.21 0.33 13.92
CA ALA A 101 -12.76 -0.36 15.08
C ALA A 101 -14.24 -0.75 14.88
N GLY A 102 -15.05 0.14 14.31
CA GLY A 102 -16.47 -0.08 14.04
C GLY A 102 -16.80 -1.13 12.96
N VAL A 103 -15.80 -1.71 12.30
CA VAL A 103 -15.99 -2.77 11.28
C VAL A 103 -15.34 -4.11 11.64
N LEU A 104 -14.45 -4.17 12.64
CA LEU A 104 -13.65 -5.36 12.94
C LEU A 104 -14.49 -6.58 13.31
N ASP A 105 -15.52 -6.40 14.12
CA ASP A 105 -16.36 -7.49 14.63
C ASP A 105 -17.58 -7.81 13.74
N ARG A 106 -17.65 -7.22 12.54
CA ARG A 106 -18.78 -7.47 11.63
C ARG A 106 -18.65 -8.85 11.00
N SER A 107 -19.76 -9.58 10.94
CA SER A 107 -19.80 -10.86 10.22
C SER A 107 -19.47 -10.67 8.75
N THR A 108 -18.47 -11.37 8.25
CA THR A 108 -18.13 -11.42 6.82
C THR A 108 -19.01 -12.44 6.10
N ARG A 109 -19.45 -12.12 4.88
CA ARG A 109 -20.13 -13.04 3.96
C ARG A 109 -19.42 -12.98 2.61
N PHE A 110 -19.05 -14.14 2.09
CA PHE A 110 -18.43 -14.29 0.78
C PHE A 110 -18.73 -15.69 0.25
N GLU A 111 -18.77 -15.82 -1.07
CA GLU A 111 -18.90 -17.11 -1.76
C GLU A 111 -17.64 -17.34 -2.60
N PRO A 112 -16.99 -18.50 -2.48
CA PRO A 112 -15.84 -18.81 -3.32
C PRO A 112 -16.24 -18.88 -4.80
N CYS A 113 -15.38 -18.34 -5.68
CA CYS A 113 -15.53 -18.40 -7.13
C CYS A 113 -14.22 -18.86 -7.76
N ALA A 114 -14.29 -19.65 -8.83
CA ALA A 114 -13.13 -19.92 -9.66
C ALA A 114 -12.63 -18.62 -10.29
N ALA A 115 -11.32 -18.53 -10.55
CA ALA A 115 -10.70 -17.41 -11.27
C ALA A 115 -10.98 -17.51 -12.78
N ASP A 116 -12.26 -17.54 -13.13
CA ASP A 116 -12.79 -17.72 -14.49
C ASP A 116 -13.97 -16.76 -14.72
N LEU A 117 -14.03 -16.18 -15.92
CA LEU A 117 -15.03 -15.17 -16.24
C LEU A 117 -16.45 -15.75 -16.30
N ASP A 118 -16.61 -16.96 -16.81
CA ASP A 118 -17.92 -17.58 -16.94
C ASP A 118 -18.44 -18.05 -15.58
N ALA A 119 -17.56 -18.60 -14.72
CA ALA A 119 -17.89 -18.88 -13.33
C ALA A 119 -18.40 -17.62 -12.59
N LEU A 120 -17.73 -16.47 -12.77
CA LEU A 120 -18.16 -15.21 -12.19
C LEU A 120 -19.52 -14.75 -12.73
N LYS A 121 -19.74 -14.83 -14.05
CA LYS A 121 -21.04 -14.47 -14.66
C LYS A 121 -22.18 -15.32 -14.10
N THR A 122 -21.97 -16.63 -13.96
CA THR A 122 -22.98 -17.54 -13.41
C THR A 122 -23.37 -17.13 -11.99
N GLN A 123 -22.40 -16.83 -11.12
CA GLN A 123 -22.70 -16.37 -9.76
C GLN A 123 -23.46 -15.04 -9.73
N LEU A 124 -23.02 -14.06 -10.54
CA LEU A 124 -23.69 -12.75 -10.59
C LEU A 124 -25.12 -12.85 -11.14
N ASN A 125 -25.37 -13.71 -12.13
CA ASN A 125 -26.71 -13.92 -12.68
C ASN A 125 -27.64 -14.59 -11.64
N ALA A 126 -27.15 -15.58 -10.90
CA ALA A 126 -27.93 -16.23 -9.85
C ALA A 126 -28.33 -15.25 -8.73
N LEU A 127 -27.48 -14.28 -8.39
CA LEU A 127 -27.80 -13.21 -7.43
C LEU A 127 -28.90 -12.26 -7.96
N ASN A 128 -28.93 -12.01 -9.26
CA ASN A 128 -29.96 -11.16 -9.88
C ASN A 128 -31.33 -11.87 -9.99
N GLU A 129 -31.35 -13.19 -10.08
CA GLU A 129 -32.59 -14.00 -10.14
C GLU A 129 -33.23 -14.21 -8.76
N THR A 130 -32.48 -14.00 -7.68
CA THR A 130 -32.93 -14.19 -6.29
C THR A 130 -33.30 -12.89 -5.57
N ALA A 131 -33.13 -11.73 -6.21
CA ALA A 131 -33.52 -10.41 -5.73
C ALA A 131 -34.88 -9.97 -6.28
#